data_AF-A0A2S7DWQ7-F1
#
_entry.id   AF-A0A2S7DWQ7-F1
#
_cell.length_a   1.000
_cell.length_b   1.000
_cell.length_c   1.000
_cell.angle_alpha   90.00
_cell.angle_beta   90.00
_cell.angle_gamma   90.00
#
_symmetry.space_group_name_H-M   'P 1'
#
loop_
_entity.id
_entity.type
_entity.pdbx_description
1 polymer ?
#
loop_
_entity_poly.entity_id
_entity_poly.type
_entity_poly.pdbx_seq_one_letter_code
_entity_poly.pdbx_strand_id
1 'polypeptide(L)'
;MSDAQESRYAALARRVVEAHAAQLLHDVQRINERTLRELGPLPRGGLPVQVKRKPKPAPWAQSVQHSTPPHVDARPVPRVPIAERKNLAMSRPAAPSVENDLPAPLVPQELCEILQEYPELIQRLQDVLDDYVRRPNPITPFDGAIWALEGRLESFISEAHEELESAKLEGVSQRIEIAKNKDFAVGYARFNMGAMSELRSYLEGEESR
;
A
#
# COMPACT_ATOMS: atom_id res chain seq x y z
N MET A 1 40.90 -15.39 11.47
CA MET A 1 40.90 -15.37 9.99
C MET A 1 39.63 -14.76 9.37
N SER A 2 38.65 -14.31 10.17
CA SER A 2 37.37 -13.73 9.66
C SER A 2 37.49 -12.26 9.21
N ASP A 3 38.28 -11.44 9.90
CA ASP A 3 38.43 -10.00 9.62
C ASP A 3 38.86 -9.66 8.18
N ALA A 4 39.67 -10.53 7.56
CA ALA A 4 40.17 -10.31 6.21
C ALA A 4 39.08 -10.49 5.14
N GLN A 5 38.05 -11.30 5.40
CA GLN A 5 36.99 -11.60 4.45
C GLN A 5 35.87 -10.54 4.53
N GLU A 6 35.53 -10.09 5.73
CA GLU A 6 34.63 -8.96 5.95
C GLU A 6 35.19 -7.65 5.37
N SER A 7 36.50 -7.41 5.51
CA SER A 7 37.18 -6.26 4.90
C SER A 7 37.12 -6.26 3.36
N ARG A 8 37.24 -7.43 2.73
CA ARG A 8 37.11 -7.57 1.26
C ARG A 8 35.69 -7.32 0.78
N TYR A 9 34.69 -7.81 1.52
CA TYR A 9 33.30 -7.58 1.19
C TYR A 9 32.92 -6.10 1.35
N ALA A 10 33.38 -5.45 2.41
CA ALA A 10 33.20 -4.01 2.63
C ALA A 10 33.85 -3.17 1.51
N ALA A 11 35.03 -3.55 1.03
CA ALA A 11 35.70 -2.88 -0.09
C ALA A 11 34.94 -3.06 -1.42
N LEU A 12 34.39 -4.25 -1.67
CA LEU A 12 33.56 -4.51 -2.84
C LEU A 12 32.26 -3.69 -2.79
N ALA A 13 31.58 -3.66 -1.65
CA ALA A 13 30.35 -2.90 -1.47
C ALA A 13 30.54 -1.40 -1.75
N ARG A 14 31.64 -0.81 -1.26
CA ARG A 14 32.00 0.60 -1.57
C ARG A 14 32.20 0.82 -3.07
N ARG A 15 32.93 -0.08 -3.74
CA ARG A 15 33.15 0.00 -5.19
C ARG A 15 31.86 -0.09 -6.00
N VAL A 16 30.90 -0.91 -5.58
CA VAL A 16 29.60 -1.01 -6.26
C VAL A 16 28.81 0.29 -6.13
N VAL A 17 28.77 0.87 -4.93
CA VAL A 17 28.11 2.17 -4.69
C VAL A 17 28.77 3.28 -5.48
N GLU A 18 30.11 3.33 -5.49
CA GLU A 18 30.89 4.31 -6.26
C GLU A 18 30.67 4.16 -7.77
N ALA A 19 30.63 2.93 -8.28
CA ALA A 19 30.36 2.66 -9.70
C ALA A 19 28.95 3.09 -10.10
N HIS A 20 27.95 2.80 -9.26
CA HIS A 20 26.57 3.24 -9.49
C HIS A 20 26.44 4.77 -9.44
N ALA A 21 27.10 5.44 -8.48
CA ALA A 21 27.13 6.89 -8.41
C ALA A 21 27.79 7.52 -9.65
N ALA A 22 28.89 6.92 -10.14
CA ALA A 22 29.55 7.36 -11.36
C ALA A 22 28.65 7.19 -12.61
N GLN A 23 27.90 6.08 -12.68
CA GLN A 23 26.95 5.83 -13.76
C GLN A 23 25.83 6.88 -13.78
N LEU A 24 25.24 7.19 -12.61
CA LEU A 24 24.22 8.23 -12.50
C LEU A 24 24.75 9.59 -12.95
N LEU A 25 25.98 9.95 -12.56
CA LEU A 25 26.58 11.21 -12.97
C LEU A 25 26.76 11.29 -14.49
N HIS A 26 27.22 10.21 -15.11
CA HIS A 26 27.39 10.11 -16.55
C HIS A 26 26.03 10.24 -17.29
N ASP A 27 24.99 9.57 -16.80
CA ASP A 27 23.67 9.62 -17.43
C ASP A 27 23.03 11.01 -17.30
N VAL A 28 23.18 11.65 -16.13
CA VAL A 28 22.76 13.06 -15.93
C VAL A 28 23.49 13.99 -16.89
N GLN A 29 24.81 13.80 -17.10
CA GLN A 29 25.57 14.59 -18.06
C GLN A 29 25.06 14.39 -19.49
N ARG A 30 24.80 13.14 -19.92
CA ARG A 30 24.22 12.86 -21.24
C ARG A 30 22.86 13.51 -21.45
N ILE A 31 22.00 13.45 -20.42
CA ILE A 31 20.68 14.10 -20.47
C ILE A 31 20.83 15.60 -20.60
N ASN A 32 21.71 16.22 -19.82
CA ASN A 32 21.97 17.65 -19.87
C ASN A 32 22.53 18.08 -21.23
N GLU A 33 23.50 17.35 -21.80
CA GLU A 33 24.05 17.62 -23.12
C GLU A 33 22.98 17.55 -24.22
N ARG A 34 22.13 16.52 -24.18
CA ARG A 34 21.01 16.39 -25.10
C ARG A 34 20.04 17.56 -24.96
N THR A 35 19.69 17.92 -23.73
CA THR A 35 18.78 19.04 -23.42
C THR A 35 19.35 20.35 -23.95
N LEU A 36 20.65 20.60 -23.78
CA LEU A 36 21.32 21.78 -24.30
C LEU A 36 21.34 21.82 -25.84
N ARG A 37 21.48 20.66 -26.50
CA ARG A 37 21.40 20.59 -27.97
C ARG A 37 19.99 20.87 -28.50
N GLU A 38 18.97 20.37 -27.82
CA GLU A 38 17.58 20.48 -28.27
C GLU A 38 16.95 21.84 -27.89
N LEU A 39 17.18 22.33 -26.68
CA LEU A 39 16.53 23.53 -26.13
C LEU A 39 17.45 24.76 -26.08
N GLY A 40 18.75 24.60 -26.30
CA GLY A 40 19.74 25.65 -26.15
C GLY A 40 20.11 25.93 -24.69
N PRO A 41 21.08 26.84 -24.44
CA PRO A 41 21.50 27.21 -23.10
C PRO A 41 20.40 27.96 -22.35
N LEU A 42 20.30 27.73 -21.04
CA LEU A 42 19.36 28.47 -20.18
C LEU A 42 19.68 29.98 -20.22
N PRO A 43 18.65 30.85 -20.33
CA PRO A 43 18.85 32.29 -20.27
C PRO A 43 19.42 32.70 -18.90
N ARG A 44 20.35 33.67 -18.89
CA ARG A 44 21.06 34.11 -17.68
C ARG A 44 20.16 34.67 -16.56
N GLY A 45 18.88 34.92 -16.85
CA GLY A 45 17.86 35.38 -15.90
C GLY A 45 16.82 34.32 -15.50
N GLY A 46 17.02 33.04 -15.87
CA GLY A 46 16.05 31.97 -15.65
C GLY A 46 14.87 32.01 -16.62
N LEU A 47 14.02 30.98 -16.59
CA LEU A 47 12.81 30.94 -17.39
C LEU A 47 11.80 31.98 -16.84
N PRO A 48 11.09 32.73 -17.71
CA PRO A 48 10.09 33.69 -17.26
C PRO A 48 8.96 32.95 -16.54
N VAL A 49 8.93 33.07 -15.20
CA VAL A 49 7.84 32.55 -14.37
C VAL A 49 6.64 33.48 -14.54
N GLN A 50 5.65 33.02 -15.31
CA GLN A 50 4.35 33.67 -15.31
C GLN A 50 3.64 33.33 -14.00
N VAL A 51 3.43 34.33 -13.15
CA VAL A 51 2.65 34.16 -11.92
C VAL A 51 1.19 33.89 -12.30
N LYS A 52 0.82 32.61 -12.31
CA LYS A 52 -0.55 32.18 -12.57
C LYS A 52 -1.45 32.76 -11.48
N ARG A 53 -2.27 33.76 -11.86
CA ARG A 53 -3.23 34.38 -10.95
C ARG A 53 -4.19 33.32 -10.42
N LYS A 54 -4.49 33.36 -9.12
CA LYS A 54 -5.44 32.44 -8.50
C LYS A 54 -6.79 32.53 -9.22
N PRO A 55 -7.46 31.39 -9.49
CA PRO A 55 -8.82 31.41 -10.02
C PRO A 55 -9.74 32.13 -9.05
N LYS A 56 -10.76 32.82 -9.58
CA LYS A 56 -11.77 33.49 -8.76
C LYS A 56 -12.43 32.45 -7.84
N PRO A 57 -12.70 32.78 -6.56
CA PRO A 57 -13.42 31.89 -5.65
C PRO A 57 -14.76 31.49 -6.27
N ALA A 58 -15.13 30.22 -6.14
CA ALA A 58 -16.42 29.74 -6.62
C ALA A 58 -17.56 30.44 -5.84
N PRO A 59 -18.70 30.72 -6.49
CA PRO A 59 -19.78 31.54 -5.91
C PRO A 59 -20.46 30.93 -4.67
N TRP A 60 -20.24 29.65 -4.39
CA TRP A 60 -20.76 28.96 -3.22
C TRP A 60 -19.83 29.05 -1.99
N ALA A 61 -18.67 29.70 -2.10
CA ALA A 61 -17.77 29.97 -0.97
C ALA A 61 -18.25 31.14 -0.09
N GLN A 62 -19.58 31.29 0.09
CA GLN A 62 -20.13 32.28 1.01
C GLN A 62 -19.98 31.77 2.45
N SER A 63 -19.39 32.62 3.29
CA SER A 63 -19.20 32.35 4.71
C SER A 63 -20.56 32.12 5.39
N VAL A 64 -20.73 30.94 5.97
CA VAL A 64 -21.93 30.60 6.76
C VAL A 64 -21.94 31.53 7.98
N GLN A 65 -22.91 32.45 8.02
CA GLN A 65 -23.09 33.29 9.20
C GLN A 65 -23.67 32.42 10.32
N HIS A 66 -22.87 32.24 11.36
CA HIS A 66 -23.30 31.68 12.63
C HIS A 66 -24.38 32.59 13.22
N SER A 67 -25.58 32.05 13.44
CA SER A 67 -26.58 32.65 14.30
C SER A 67 -26.95 31.65 15.39
N THR A 68 -26.69 32.00 16.63
CA THR A 68 -27.17 31.32 17.85
C THR A 68 -27.60 32.40 18.85
N PRO A 69 -28.45 32.10 19.85
CA PRO A 69 -29.90 31.91 19.83
C PRO A 69 -30.62 32.98 20.70
N PRO A 70 -31.92 32.83 21.03
CA PRO A 70 -32.26 32.92 22.44
C PRO A 70 -33.23 31.84 22.97
N HIS A 71 -33.14 31.73 24.28
CA HIS A 71 -33.58 30.74 25.26
C HIS A 71 -35.10 30.75 25.54
N VAL A 72 -35.68 29.63 26.02
CA VAL A 72 -36.48 29.48 27.28
C VAL A 72 -37.32 28.18 27.29
N ASP A 73 -36.89 27.27 28.18
CA ASP A 73 -37.60 26.31 29.05
C ASP A 73 -38.95 25.65 28.67
N ALA A 74 -38.99 24.31 28.64
CA ALA A 74 -39.44 23.45 29.76
C ALA A 74 -39.58 21.96 29.33
N ARG A 75 -39.06 21.07 30.17
CA ARG A 75 -38.99 19.57 30.11
C ARG A 75 -40.39 18.89 30.17
N PRO A 76 -40.59 17.55 29.96
CA PRO A 76 -39.65 16.46 30.28
C PRO A 76 -39.59 15.20 29.37
N VAL A 77 -38.55 14.44 29.68
CA VAL A 77 -38.09 13.12 29.18
C VAL A 77 -39.13 12.00 29.44
N PRO A 78 -39.18 10.98 28.57
CA PRO A 78 -39.23 9.59 29.04
C PRO A 78 -37.99 8.79 28.64
N ARG A 79 -37.30 8.25 29.67
CA ARG A 79 -36.43 7.06 29.61
C ARG A 79 -37.32 5.87 29.22
N VAL A 80 -36.86 4.81 28.56
CA VAL A 80 -36.13 3.61 29.06
C VAL A 80 -35.78 2.72 27.83
N PRO A 81 -35.17 1.51 27.93
CA PRO A 81 -34.01 1.01 28.69
C PRO A 81 -32.90 0.40 27.80
N ILE A 82 -31.73 0.22 28.41
CA ILE A 82 -30.61 -0.64 27.98
C ILE A 82 -31.01 -2.12 28.14
N ALA A 83 -30.72 -2.96 27.14
CA ALA A 83 -30.60 -4.41 27.26
C ALA A 83 -29.29 -4.82 26.54
N GLU A 84 -28.19 -4.92 27.26
CA GLU A 84 -27.67 -6.13 27.94
C GLU A 84 -26.87 -7.04 26.99
N ARG A 85 -25.55 -7.07 27.26
CA ARG A 85 -24.54 -7.91 26.64
C ARG A 85 -24.79 -9.38 26.98
N LYS A 86 -24.55 -10.28 26.03
CA LYS A 86 -24.07 -11.64 26.32
C LYS A 86 -23.00 -12.06 25.32
N ASN A 87 -21.77 -12.14 25.82
CA ASN A 87 -20.70 -12.95 25.22
C ASN A 87 -20.78 -14.36 25.81
N LEU A 88 -20.68 -15.38 24.97
CA LEU A 88 -20.20 -16.74 25.29
C LEU A 88 -19.92 -17.42 23.93
N ALA A 89 -18.69 -17.46 23.42
CA ALA A 89 -17.58 -18.38 23.73
C ALA A 89 -17.89 -19.86 23.41
N MET A 90 -16.89 -20.51 22.76
CA MET A 90 -16.73 -21.95 22.45
C MET A 90 -17.43 -22.37 21.13
N SER A 91 -16.81 -22.98 20.11
CA SER A 91 -15.67 -23.91 20.04
C SER A 91 -15.11 -24.01 18.61
N ARG A 92 -13.79 -24.16 18.49
CA ARG A 92 -13.12 -24.87 17.37
C ARG A 92 -13.01 -26.35 17.77
N PRO A 93 -13.17 -27.32 16.85
CA PRO A 93 -12.01 -28.09 16.35
C PRO A 93 -12.10 -28.27 14.82
N ALA A 94 -11.03 -27.97 14.07
CA ALA A 94 -10.11 -28.96 13.47
C ALA A 94 -10.65 -29.64 12.19
N ALA A 95 -9.90 -29.43 11.10
CA ALA A 95 -10.10 -29.87 9.72
C ALA A 95 -10.19 -31.41 9.55
N PRO A 96 -10.46 -31.89 8.32
CA PRO A 96 -9.30 -32.25 7.49
C PRO A 96 -9.42 -31.87 6.00
N SER A 97 -8.25 -31.60 5.43
CA SER A 97 -7.98 -31.39 4.01
C SER A 97 -8.35 -32.60 3.15
N VAL A 98 -9.21 -32.41 2.15
CA VAL A 98 -9.27 -33.04 0.81
C VAL A 98 -10.22 -32.10 0.05
N GLU A 99 -9.91 -31.44 -1.07
CA GLU A 99 -9.60 -32.00 -2.38
C GLU A 99 -9.18 -30.84 -3.30
N ASN A 100 -8.13 -31.05 -4.08
CA ASN A 100 -7.69 -30.13 -5.14
C ASN A 100 -8.65 -30.26 -6.34
N ASP A 101 -9.65 -29.39 -6.47
CA ASP A 101 -10.45 -29.26 -7.69
C ASP A 101 -10.84 -27.78 -7.94
N LEU A 102 -9.85 -26.97 -8.34
CA LEU A 102 -9.86 -25.74 -9.19
C LEU A 102 -10.93 -24.62 -9.01
N PRO A 103 -10.51 -23.34 -9.11
CA PRO A 103 -9.71 -22.62 -8.14
C PRO A 103 -10.53 -21.48 -7.52
N ALA A 104 -10.46 -21.30 -6.20
CA ALA A 104 -10.67 -19.96 -5.65
C ALA A 104 -9.63 -19.01 -6.30
N PRO A 105 -9.87 -17.69 -6.44
CA PRO A 105 -8.88 -16.80 -7.02
C PRO A 105 -7.63 -16.80 -6.12
N LEU A 106 -6.72 -17.75 -6.35
CA LEU A 106 -5.55 -17.97 -5.51
C LEU A 106 -4.80 -16.65 -5.53
N VAL A 107 -4.57 -16.08 -4.35
CA VAL A 107 -3.64 -14.98 -4.20
C VAL A 107 -2.39 -15.36 -5.01
N PRO A 108 -2.00 -14.54 -6.00
CA PRO A 108 -0.93 -14.87 -6.94
C PRO A 108 0.29 -15.44 -6.22
N GLN A 109 0.87 -16.51 -6.76
CA GLN A 109 1.88 -17.28 -6.04
C GLN A 109 3.08 -16.43 -5.59
N GLU A 110 3.45 -15.44 -6.40
CA GLU A 110 4.50 -14.45 -6.06
C GLU A 110 4.20 -13.70 -4.74
N LEU A 111 2.95 -13.30 -4.49
CA LEU A 111 2.56 -12.64 -3.24
C LEU A 111 2.57 -13.62 -2.06
N CYS A 112 2.21 -14.88 -2.28
CA CYS A 112 2.28 -15.91 -1.25
C CYS A 112 3.74 -16.20 -0.84
N GLU A 113 4.67 -16.23 -1.79
CA GLU A 113 6.10 -16.42 -1.50
C GLU A 113 6.69 -15.24 -0.71
N ILE A 114 6.33 -14.00 -1.09
CA ILE A 114 6.80 -12.80 -0.39
C ILE A 114 6.21 -12.71 1.03
N LEU A 115 4.94 -13.06 1.20
CA LEU A 115 4.21 -12.93 2.46
C LEU A 115 4.07 -14.24 3.25
N GLN A 116 4.86 -15.26 2.94
CA GLN A 116 4.77 -16.58 3.58
C GLN A 116 4.94 -16.53 5.11
N GLU A 117 5.67 -15.53 5.61
CA GLU A 117 5.89 -15.28 7.04
C GLU A 117 4.68 -14.67 7.74
N TYR A 118 3.69 -14.19 6.97
CA TYR A 118 2.49 -13.48 7.42
C TYR A 118 1.22 -14.06 6.77
N PRO A 119 0.83 -15.30 7.11
CA PRO A 119 -0.32 -15.98 6.51
C PRO A 119 -1.65 -15.25 6.70
N GLU A 120 -1.78 -14.44 7.75
CA GLU A 120 -2.94 -13.58 8.00
C GLU A 120 -3.12 -12.50 6.93
N LEU A 121 -2.02 -12.00 6.35
CA LEU A 121 -2.08 -11.02 5.27
C LEU A 121 -2.53 -11.67 3.97
N ILE A 122 -2.03 -12.88 3.70
CA ILE A 122 -2.44 -13.69 2.55
C ILE A 122 -3.95 -13.96 2.61
N GLN A 123 -4.48 -14.37 3.76
CA GLN A 123 -5.92 -14.60 3.92
C GLN A 123 -6.73 -13.33 3.65
N ARG A 124 -6.29 -12.18 4.18
CA ARG A 124 -6.98 -10.91 3.97
C ARG A 124 -6.91 -10.42 2.51
N LEU A 125 -5.92 -10.83 1.73
CA LEU A 125 -5.87 -10.60 0.28
C LEU A 125 -6.83 -11.51 -0.46
N GLN A 126 -6.89 -12.80 -0.07
CA GLN A 126 -7.84 -13.76 -0.60
C GLN A 126 -9.28 -13.27 -0.40
N ASP A 127 -9.61 -12.81 0.80
CA ASP A 127 -10.95 -12.29 1.12
C ASP A 127 -11.36 -11.11 0.22
N VAL A 128 -10.39 -10.24 -0.14
CA VAL A 128 -10.62 -9.10 -1.05
C VAL A 128 -10.87 -9.57 -2.48
N LEU A 129 -10.12 -10.57 -2.95
CA LEU A 129 -10.33 -11.16 -4.26
C LEU A 129 -11.67 -11.89 -4.34
N ASP A 130 -12.02 -12.64 -3.30
CA ASP A 130 -13.29 -13.36 -3.20
C ASP A 130 -14.49 -12.38 -3.22
N ASP A 131 -14.39 -11.23 -2.55
CA ASP A 131 -15.41 -10.19 -2.61
C ASP A 131 -15.47 -9.52 -3.99
N TYR A 132 -14.31 -9.26 -4.59
CA TYR A 132 -14.22 -8.67 -5.93
C TYR A 132 -14.86 -9.56 -7.01
N VAL A 133 -14.62 -10.87 -6.96
CA VAL A 133 -15.22 -11.83 -7.92
C VAL A 133 -16.75 -11.86 -7.83
N ARG A 134 -17.35 -11.50 -6.68
CA ARG A 134 -18.82 -11.37 -6.57
C ARG A 134 -19.36 -10.15 -7.29
N ARG A 135 -18.55 -9.11 -7.45
CA ARG A 135 -18.92 -7.83 -8.08
C ARG A 135 -17.75 -7.28 -8.92
N PRO A 136 -17.37 -7.98 -9.99
CA PRO A 136 -16.23 -7.58 -10.80
C PRO A 136 -16.57 -6.31 -11.57
N ASN A 137 -15.53 -5.54 -11.92
CA ASN A 137 -15.69 -4.43 -12.84
C ASN A 137 -16.05 -4.97 -14.24
N PRO A 138 -17.20 -4.57 -14.84
CA PRO A 138 -17.65 -5.12 -16.11
C PRO A 138 -16.82 -4.66 -17.32
N ILE A 139 -15.99 -3.63 -17.18
CA ILE A 139 -15.18 -3.09 -18.29
C ILE A 139 -13.75 -3.61 -18.24
N THR A 140 -13.20 -3.72 -17.02
CA THR A 140 -11.82 -4.15 -16.80
C THR A 140 -11.73 -5.06 -15.56
N PRO A 141 -12.19 -6.33 -15.67
CA PRO A 141 -12.21 -7.25 -14.52
C PRO A 141 -10.80 -7.47 -13.96
N PHE A 142 -9.79 -7.62 -14.82
CA PHE A 142 -8.39 -7.79 -14.42
C PHE A 142 -7.81 -6.57 -13.72
N ASP A 143 -7.91 -5.39 -14.32
CA ASP A 143 -7.33 -4.17 -13.74
C ASP A 143 -8.02 -3.80 -12.42
N GLY A 144 -9.33 -4.04 -12.31
CA GLY A 144 -10.04 -3.80 -11.06
C GLY A 144 -9.62 -4.74 -9.92
N ALA A 145 -9.26 -5.99 -10.22
CA ALA A 145 -8.70 -6.90 -9.23
C ALA A 145 -7.30 -6.47 -8.76
N ILE A 146 -6.47 -5.96 -9.69
CA ILE A 146 -5.18 -5.35 -9.34
C ILE A 146 -5.40 -4.16 -8.41
N TRP A 147 -6.29 -3.22 -8.75
CA TRP A 147 -6.57 -2.07 -7.89
C TRP A 147 -7.09 -2.47 -6.50
N ALA A 148 -7.93 -3.50 -6.42
CA ALA A 148 -8.40 -4.03 -5.13
C ALA A 148 -7.24 -4.57 -4.28
N LEU A 149 -6.32 -5.31 -4.88
CA LEU A 149 -5.11 -5.81 -4.22
C LEU A 149 -4.16 -4.67 -3.82
N GLU A 150 -3.90 -3.71 -4.70
CA GLU A 150 -3.05 -2.54 -4.43
C GLU A 150 -3.59 -1.72 -3.26
N GLY A 151 -4.89 -1.44 -3.24
CA GLY A 151 -5.54 -0.73 -2.14
C GLY A 151 -5.46 -1.50 -0.82
N ARG A 152 -5.54 -2.84 -0.89
CA ARG A 152 -5.39 -3.67 0.30
C ARG A 152 -3.96 -3.69 0.83
N LEU A 153 -2.97 -3.83 -0.04
CA LEU A 153 -1.56 -3.77 0.32
C LEU A 153 -1.17 -2.39 0.86
N GLU A 154 -1.69 -1.29 0.31
CA GLU A 154 -1.47 0.05 0.84
C GLU A 154 -2.03 0.22 2.27
N SER A 155 -3.17 -0.40 2.55
CA SER A 155 -3.71 -0.46 3.91
C SER A 155 -2.78 -1.25 4.85
N PHE A 156 -2.23 -2.38 4.40
CA PHE A 156 -1.27 -3.16 5.18
C PHE A 156 0.03 -2.40 5.46
N ILE A 157 0.52 -1.59 4.51
CA ILE A 157 1.71 -0.74 4.72
C ILE A 157 1.42 0.24 5.86
N SER A 158 0.23 0.86 5.84
CA SER A 158 -0.18 1.79 6.91
C SER A 158 -0.26 1.08 8.27
N GLU A 159 -0.89 -0.09 8.32
CA GLU A 159 -1.00 -0.91 9.54
C GLU A 159 0.38 -1.36 10.07
N ALA A 160 1.27 -1.82 9.18
CA ALA A 160 2.62 -2.28 9.56
C ALA A 160 3.49 -1.12 10.07
N HIS A 161 3.36 0.06 9.46
CA HIS A 161 4.05 1.25 9.92
C HIS A 161 3.54 1.71 11.30
N GLU A 162 2.23 1.66 11.54
CA GLU A 162 1.65 1.94 12.87
C GLU A 162 2.11 0.94 13.94
N GLU A 163 2.19 -0.36 13.60
CA GLU A 163 2.73 -1.40 14.49
C GLU A 163 4.21 -1.17 14.79
N LEU A 164 5.00 -0.76 13.80
CA LEU A 164 6.43 -0.46 13.97
C LEU A 164 6.64 0.75 14.89
N GLU A 165 5.88 1.83 14.69
CA GLU A 165 5.94 2.99 15.59
C GLU A 165 5.50 2.64 17.01
N SER A 166 4.46 1.81 17.17
CA SER A 166 4.03 1.30 18.47
C SER A 166 5.13 0.48 19.16
N ALA A 167 5.78 -0.43 18.42
CA ALA A 167 6.88 -1.23 18.94
C ALA A 167 8.11 -0.39 19.32
N LYS A 168 8.40 0.68 18.56
CA LYS A 168 9.47 1.64 18.89
C LYS A 168 9.17 2.39 20.19
N LEU A 169 7.91 2.79 20.41
CA LEU A 169 7.48 3.46 21.64
C LEU A 169 7.56 2.53 22.86
N GLU A 170 7.22 1.25 22.69
CA GLU A 170 7.33 0.23 23.73
C GLU A 170 8.78 -0.17 24.02
N GLY A 171 9.70 0.03 23.08
CA GLY A 171 11.13 -0.24 23.24
C GLY A 171 11.50 -1.73 23.24
N VAL A 172 10.59 -2.62 22.84
CA VAL A 172 10.85 -4.07 22.80
C VAL A 172 11.55 -4.42 21.48
N SER A 173 12.87 -4.65 21.53
CA SER A 173 13.70 -4.89 20.34
C SER A 173 13.17 -5.99 19.42
N GLN A 174 12.64 -7.09 19.98
CA GLN A 174 12.06 -8.18 19.19
C GLN A 174 10.79 -7.75 18.43
N ARG A 175 9.94 -6.92 19.03
CA ARG A 175 8.73 -6.41 18.36
C ARG A 175 9.08 -5.43 17.25
N ILE A 176 10.12 -4.60 17.46
CA ILE A 176 10.61 -3.65 16.46
C ILE A 176 11.15 -4.40 15.24
N GLU A 177 11.90 -5.47 15.43
CA GLU A 177 12.46 -6.27 14.34
C GLU A 177 11.37 -6.98 13.54
N ILE A 178 10.41 -7.61 14.21
CA ILE A 178 9.25 -8.26 13.55
C ILE A 178 8.43 -7.23 12.77
N ALA A 179 8.08 -6.10 13.39
CA ALA A 179 7.28 -5.06 12.73
C ALA A 179 8.02 -4.44 11.53
N LYS A 180 9.35 -4.30 11.62
CA LYS A 180 10.17 -3.81 10.52
C LYS A 180 10.25 -4.81 9.36
N ASN A 181 10.35 -6.10 9.65
CA ASN A 181 10.30 -7.13 8.62
C ASN A 181 8.94 -7.18 7.94
N LYS A 182 7.85 -7.02 8.72
CA LYS A 182 6.48 -6.94 8.19
C LYS A 182 6.30 -5.74 7.28
N ASP A 183 6.71 -4.55 7.73
CA ASP A 183 6.67 -3.30 6.94
C ASP A 183 7.42 -3.45 5.61
N PHE A 184 8.63 -4.02 5.67
CA PHE A 184 9.42 -4.31 4.48
C PHE A 184 8.75 -5.34 3.56
N ALA A 185 8.26 -6.45 4.09
CA ALA A 185 7.64 -7.51 3.29
C ALA A 185 6.40 -7.02 2.54
N VAL A 186 5.53 -6.25 3.21
CA VAL A 186 4.34 -5.67 2.58
C VAL A 186 4.70 -4.61 1.54
N GLY A 187 5.67 -3.74 1.84
CA GLY A 187 6.16 -2.77 0.87
C GLY A 187 6.77 -3.43 -0.37
N TYR A 188 7.54 -4.50 -0.17
CA TYR A 188 8.15 -5.30 -1.24
C TYR A 188 7.10 -6.05 -2.06
N ALA A 189 6.06 -6.58 -1.42
CA ALA A 189 4.92 -7.23 -2.08
C ALA A 189 4.17 -6.25 -2.99
N ARG A 190 3.92 -5.02 -2.54
CA ARG A 190 3.30 -3.97 -3.37
C ARG A 190 4.15 -3.61 -4.59
N PHE A 191 5.46 -3.53 -4.42
CA PHE A 191 6.37 -3.18 -5.52
C PHE A 191 6.55 -4.32 -6.52
N ASN A 192 6.50 -5.58 -6.07
CA ASN A 192 6.65 -6.78 -6.89
C ASN A 192 5.31 -7.51 -7.09
N MET A 193 4.25 -6.75 -7.40
CA MET A 193 2.98 -7.34 -7.82
C MET A 193 3.04 -7.98 -9.22
N GLY A 194 4.15 -7.88 -9.97
CA GLY A 194 4.34 -8.63 -11.22
C GLY A 194 3.24 -8.38 -12.27
N ALA A 195 3.14 -9.31 -13.24
CA ALA A 195 2.12 -9.27 -14.30
C ALA A 195 0.79 -9.92 -13.90
N MET A 196 0.72 -10.56 -12.72
CA MET A 196 -0.44 -11.28 -12.20
C MET A 196 -1.09 -12.23 -13.23
N SER A 197 -0.28 -12.95 -14.01
CA SER A 197 -0.71 -13.79 -15.14
C SER A 197 -1.68 -14.92 -14.75
N GLU A 198 -1.56 -15.44 -13.52
CA GLU A 198 -2.47 -16.46 -12.98
C GLU A 198 -3.87 -15.89 -12.74
N LEU A 199 -3.94 -14.71 -12.14
CA LEU A 199 -5.19 -13.98 -11.88
C LEU A 199 -5.85 -13.53 -13.19
N ARG A 200 -5.05 -13.17 -14.19
CA ARG A 200 -5.54 -12.93 -15.56
C ARG A 200 -6.23 -14.16 -16.14
N SER A 201 -5.57 -15.31 -16.07
CA SER A 201 -6.08 -16.56 -16.64
C SER A 201 -7.38 -17.01 -15.96
N TYR A 202 -7.51 -16.77 -14.65
CA TYR A 202 -8.74 -17.05 -13.90
C TYR A 202 -9.90 -16.16 -14.34
N LEU A 203 -9.68 -14.85 -14.41
CA LEU A 203 -10.74 -13.89 -14.76
C LEU A 203 -11.16 -14.00 -16.24
N GLU A 204 -10.23 -14.28 -17.15
CA GLU A 204 -10.53 -14.54 -18.57
C GLU A 204 -11.20 -15.92 -18.78
N GLY A 205 -10.92 -16.90 -17.93
CA GLY A 205 -11.55 -18.22 -17.97
C GLY A 205 -13.02 -18.25 -17.55
N GLU A 206 -13.44 -17.35 -16.66
CA GLU A 206 -14.84 -17.19 -16.23
C GLU A 206 -15.72 -16.51 -17.30
N GLU A 207 -15.14 -15.79 -18.26
CA GLU A 207 -15.87 -15.10 -19.34
C GLU A 207 -16.46 -16.05 -20.40
N SER A 208 -16.11 -17.34 -20.38
CA SER A 208 -16.57 -18.36 -21.36
C SER A 208 -17.66 -19.32 -20.85
N ARG A 209 -18.37 -18.99 -19.76
CA ARG A 209 -19.47 -19.81 -19.22
C ARG A 209 -20.85 -19.17 -19.33
#